data_AF-A4S580-F1
#
_entry.id   AF-A4S580-F1
#
_cell.length_a   1.000
_cell.length_b   1.000
_cell.length_c   1.000
_cell.angle_alpha   90.00
_cell.angle_beta   90.00
_cell.angle_gamma   90.00
#
_symmetry.space_group_name_H-M   'P 1'
#
loop_
_entity.id
_entity.type
_entity.pdbx_description
1 polymer ?
#
loop_
_entity_poly.entity_id
_entity_poly.type
_entity_poly.pdbx_seq_one_letter_code
_entity_poly.pdbx_strand_id
1 'polypeptide(L)'
;MVETFERETGGGEHKLCVIVESPDKFCTSKERRGCDYDNPNAGWSRDEYDMCVAQIVVQYADVVLVALPGMAECVEHVVMIHDAIARRRHEPPLSKDFLLDKSHDYMDGTSGKSKKPTSQDFFLRALQRISGVTAPHARGIVREYKSMAALMSAYEDPRTSIADKENMLKDIVGGKNRFGEVKSKRVYDFFKPRHPDDPGDEIISREHARA
;
A
#
# COMPACT_ATOMS: atom_id res chain seq x y z
N MET A 1 12.27 -36.89 -16.80
CA MET A 1 10.90 -36.51 -16.39
C MET A 1 10.74 -37.08 -15.00
N VAL A 2 10.47 -36.26 -13.98
CA VAL A 2 10.21 -36.76 -12.62
C VAL A 2 8.75 -37.22 -12.61
N GLU A 3 8.52 -38.53 -12.46
CA GLU A 3 7.23 -39.16 -12.77
C GLU A 3 6.20 -39.13 -11.63
N THR A 4 6.58 -38.76 -10.40
CA THR A 4 5.63 -38.66 -9.28
C THR A 4 6.15 -37.71 -8.21
N PHE A 5 5.34 -36.70 -7.85
CA PHE A 5 5.53 -35.92 -6.64
C PHE A 5 4.82 -36.66 -5.49
N GLU A 6 5.58 -37.41 -4.68
CA GLU A 6 5.03 -37.97 -3.45
C GLU A 6 4.95 -36.89 -2.36
N ARG A 7 3.78 -36.76 -1.74
CA ARG A 7 3.49 -35.75 -0.72
C ARG A 7 4.07 -36.19 0.63
N GLU A 8 5.28 -35.74 0.95
CA GLU A 8 5.75 -35.79 2.34
C GLU A 8 5.02 -34.74 3.18
N THR A 9 4.01 -35.19 3.94
CA THR A 9 3.27 -34.34 4.86
C THR A 9 3.94 -34.39 6.23
N GLY A 10 5.15 -33.85 6.32
CA GLY A 10 6.00 -33.93 7.52
C GLY A 10 6.56 -32.57 7.95
N GLY A 11 5.81 -31.86 8.81
CA GLY A 11 6.36 -30.97 9.84
C GLY A 11 6.85 -29.57 9.44
N GLY A 12 5.97 -28.56 9.55
CA GLY A 12 6.33 -27.14 9.68
C GLY A 12 5.48 -26.21 8.81
N GLU A 13 5.20 -25.00 9.32
CA GLU A 13 4.47 -23.91 8.63
C GLU A 13 5.37 -23.24 7.57
N HIS A 14 6.04 -24.05 6.74
CA HIS A 14 7.00 -23.60 5.74
C HIS A 14 6.36 -23.57 4.36
N LYS A 15 6.49 -22.45 3.67
CA LYS A 15 6.07 -22.30 2.27
C LYS A 15 7.23 -22.62 1.35
N LEU A 16 7.00 -23.44 0.34
CA LEU A 16 7.99 -23.75 -0.69
C LEU A 16 7.91 -22.68 -1.79
N CYS A 17 9.01 -21.97 -2.04
CA CYS A 17 9.12 -21.06 -3.18
C CYS A 17 9.91 -21.73 -4.30
N VAL A 18 9.30 -21.91 -5.46
CA VAL A 18 9.92 -22.49 -6.66
C VAL A 18 10.18 -21.35 -7.65
N ILE A 19 11.46 -21.09 -7.93
CA ILE A 19 11.88 -20.07 -8.90
C ILE A 19 12.19 -20.78 -10.21
N VAL A 20 11.55 -20.34 -11.29
CA VAL A 20 11.77 -20.85 -12.65
C VAL A 20 12.39 -19.76 -13.50
N GLU A 21 13.58 -20.05 -14.05
CA GLU A 21 14.29 -19.13 -14.94
C GLU A 21 13.73 -19.20 -16.36
N SER A 22 13.42 -18.04 -16.92
CA SER A 22 13.05 -17.80 -18.31
C SER A 22 12.04 -18.81 -18.91
N PRO A 23 10.92 -19.13 -18.24
CA PRO A 23 9.98 -20.13 -18.75
C PRO A 23 9.42 -19.73 -20.11
N ASP A 24 9.13 -18.45 -20.34
CA ASP A 24 8.62 -17.96 -21.63
C ASP A 24 9.61 -18.17 -22.79
N LYS A 25 10.90 -17.93 -22.56
CA LYS A 25 11.94 -18.16 -23.58
C LYS A 25 12.08 -19.64 -23.88
N PHE A 26 12.01 -20.48 -22.85
CA PHE A 26 12.03 -21.93 -23.01
C PHE A 26 10.83 -22.42 -23.82
N CYS A 27 9.62 -21.98 -23.47
CA CYS A 27 8.39 -22.33 -24.17
C CYS A 27 8.47 -21.92 -25.66
N THR A 28 8.83 -20.67 -25.92
CA THR A 28 8.94 -20.13 -27.29
C THR A 28 10.00 -20.88 -28.12
N SER A 29 11.15 -21.20 -27.52
CA SER A 29 12.22 -21.95 -28.19
C SER A 29 11.76 -23.38 -28.52
N LYS A 30 11.01 -24.00 -27.61
CA LYS A 30 10.53 -25.37 -27.75
C LYS A 30 9.39 -25.49 -28.76
N GLU A 31 8.45 -24.54 -28.79
CA GLU A 31 7.42 -24.43 -29.83
C GLU A 31 8.04 -24.28 -31.22
N ARG A 32 9.04 -23.40 -31.38
CA ARG A 32 9.73 -23.21 -32.66
C ARG A 32 10.52 -24.43 -33.13
N ARG A 33 10.97 -25.29 -32.21
CA ARG A 33 11.70 -26.52 -32.55
C ARG A 33 10.76 -27.69 -32.83
N GLY A 34 9.59 -27.69 -32.20
CA GLY A 34 8.58 -28.75 -32.33
C GLY A 34 7.49 -28.44 -33.35
N CYS A 35 7.56 -27.32 -34.08
CA CYS A 35 6.57 -27.00 -35.11
C CYS A 35 6.83 -27.83 -36.37
N ASP A 36 6.09 -28.93 -36.53
CA ASP A 36 5.98 -29.61 -37.83
C ASP A 36 4.91 -28.89 -38.67
N TYR A 37 5.33 -28.19 -39.72
CA TYR A 37 4.42 -27.48 -40.64
C TYR A 37 3.46 -28.44 -41.36
N ASP A 38 3.81 -29.72 -41.46
CA ASP A 38 3.02 -30.75 -42.11
C ASP A 38 1.97 -31.38 -41.18
N ASN A 39 2.08 -31.22 -39.86
CA ASN A 39 1.10 -31.72 -38.90
C ASN A 39 0.85 -30.70 -37.78
N PRO A 40 -0.23 -29.90 -37.86
CA PRO A 40 -0.54 -28.86 -36.88
C PRO A 40 -0.86 -29.38 -35.48
N ASN A 41 -1.07 -30.69 -35.31
CA ASN A 41 -1.29 -31.33 -34.00
C ASN A 41 -0.06 -32.11 -33.49
N ALA A 42 1.03 -32.22 -34.26
CA ALA A 42 2.26 -32.79 -33.77
C ALA A 42 3.19 -31.68 -33.30
N GLY A 43 3.40 -31.61 -31.98
CA GLY A 43 4.31 -30.63 -31.40
C GLY A 43 4.14 -30.50 -29.91
N TRP A 44 5.10 -29.84 -29.29
CA TRP A 44 5.00 -29.40 -27.91
C TRP A 44 4.16 -28.11 -27.86
N SER A 45 3.10 -28.08 -27.05
CA SER A 45 2.27 -26.88 -26.84
C SER A 45 2.58 -26.23 -25.49
N ARG A 46 2.61 -24.89 -25.47
CA ARG A 46 2.65 -24.11 -24.23
C ARG A 46 1.44 -24.36 -23.33
N ASP A 47 0.28 -24.72 -23.89
CA ASP A 47 -0.94 -24.99 -23.12
C ASP A 47 -0.74 -26.13 -22.12
N GLU A 48 0.04 -27.15 -22.48
CA GLU A 48 0.37 -28.25 -21.57
C GLU A 48 1.20 -27.79 -20.38
N TYR A 49 2.13 -26.85 -20.60
CA TYR A 49 2.94 -26.25 -19.56
C TYR A 49 2.11 -25.37 -18.64
N ASP A 50 1.29 -24.48 -19.21
CA ASP A 50 0.43 -23.57 -18.46
C ASP A 50 -0.61 -24.37 -17.63
N MET A 51 -1.14 -25.48 -18.17
CA MET A 51 -2.00 -26.41 -17.44
C MET A 51 -1.28 -27.05 -16.24
N CYS A 52 -0.02 -27.49 -16.41
CA CYS A 52 0.77 -28.04 -15.31
C CYS A 52 1.02 -26.99 -14.21
N VAL A 53 1.38 -25.76 -14.59
CA VAL A 53 1.58 -24.67 -13.64
C VAL A 53 0.28 -24.34 -12.88
N ALA A 54 -0.84 -24.27 -13.58
CA ALA A 54 -2.15 -24.04 -12.98
C ALA A 54 -2.53 -25.17 -12.01
N GLN A 55 -2.26 -26.44 -12.36
CA GLN A 55 -2.48 -27.58 -11.47
C GLN A 55 -1.64 -27.47 -10.21
N ILE A 56 -0.36 -27.09 -10.30
CA ILE A 56 0.50 -26.91 -9.13
C ILE A 56 -0.06 -25.83 -8.20
N VAL A 57 -0.44 -24.67 -8.76
CA VAL A 57 -0.98 -23.56 -7.96
C VAL A 57 -2.31 -23.92 -7.29
N VAL A 58 -3.17 -24.70 -7.95
CA VAL A 58 -4.47 -25.11 -7.39
C VAL A 58 -4.33 -26.25 -6.39
N GLN A 59 -3.46 -27.23 -6.65
CA GLN A 59 -3.32 -28.41 -5.81
C GLN A 59 -2.49 -28.15 -4.54
N TYR A 60 -1.53 -27.22 -4.60
CA TYR A 60 -0.58 -26.97 -3.51
C TYR A 60 -0.69 -25.53 -2.99
N ALA A 61 -1.45 -25.34 -1.91
CA ALA A 61 -1.64 -24.02 -1.28
C ALA A 61 -0.35 -23.43 -0.67
N ASP A 62 0.61 -24.28 -0.30
CA ASP A 62 1.87 -23.89 0.34
C ASP A 62 3.04 -23.75 -0.64
N VAL A 63 2.75 -23.78 -1.96
CA VAL A 63 3.75 -23.62 -3.01
C VAL A 63 3.55 -22.28 -3.71
N VAL A 64 4.60 -21.47 -3.74
CA VAL A 64 4.65 -20.22 -4.50
C VAL A 64 5.56 -20.44 -5.69
N LEU A 65 5.00 -20.32 -6.91
CA LEU A 65 5.77 -20.41 -8.14
C LEU A 65 6.06 -19.00 -8.66
N VAL A 66 7.34 -18.69 -8.89
CA VAL A 66 7.79 -17.39 -9.41
C VAL A 66 8.56 -17.62 -10.70
N ALA A 67 8.01 -17.10 -11.80
CA ALA A 67 8.62 -17.11 -13.11
C ALA A 67 9.37 -15.80 -13.33
N LEU A 68 10.69 -15.86 -13.58
CA LEU A 68 11.53 -14.68 -13.77
C LEU A 68 12.25 -14.73 -15.14
N PRO A 69 12.50 -13.60 -15.80
CA PRO A 69 12.97 -13.56 -17.18
C PRO A 69 14.47 -13.87 -17.37
N GLY A 70 15.23 -14.02 -16.28
CA GLY A 70 16.67 -14.26 -16.32
C GLY A 70 17.28 -14.53 -14.94
N MET A 71 18.52 -15.02 -14.94
CA MET A 71 19.26 -15.35 -13.71
C MET A 71 19.55 -14.14 -12.81
N ALA A 72 19.73 -12.95 -13.37
CA ALA A 72 20.01 -11.75 -12.58
C ALA A 72 18.81 -11.42 -11.67
N GLU A 73 17.61 -11.47 -12.23
CA GLU A 73 16.34 -11.26 -11.52
C GLU A 73 16.10 -12.38 -10.51
N CYS A 74 16.45 -13.63 -10.84
CA CYS A 74 16.39 -14.74 -9.87
C CYS A 74 17.26 -14.46 -8.64
N VAL A 75 18.48 -13.97 -8.82
CA VAL A 75 19.39 -13.65 -7.71
C VAL A 75 18.84 -12.49 -6.88
N GLU A 76 18.34 -11.43 -7.52
CA GLU A 76 17.68 -10.32 -6.82
C GLU A 76 16.48 -10.80 -5.99
N HIS A 77 15.66 -11.69 -6.55
CA HIS A 77 14.51 -12.25 -5.85
C HIS A 77 14.92 -13.05 -4.60
N VAL A 78 16.01 -13.83 -4.68
CA VAL A 78 16.56 -14.54 -3.50
C VAL A 78 17.05 -13.56 -2.44
N VAL A 79 17.72 -12.48 -2.83
CA VAL A 79 18.16 -11.43 -1.90
C VAL A 79 16.96 -10.75 -1.24
N MET A 80 15.90 -10.46 -2.00
CA MET A 80 14.66 -9.88 -1.47
C MET A 80 13.97 -10.82 -0.49
N ILE A 81 13.90 -12.12 -0.78
CA ILE A 81 13.35 -13.12 0.15
C ILE A 81 14.17 -13.14 1.43
N HIS A 82 15.50 -13.13 1.32
CA HIS A 82 16.38 -13.14 2.48
C HIS A 82 16.21 -11.89 3.36
N ASP A 83 16.13 -10.70 2.75
CA ASP A 83 15.86 -9.45 3.47
C ASP A 83 14.46 -9.45 4.10
N ALA A 84 13.43 -9.93 3.39
CA ALA A 84 12.07 -10.03 3.92
C ALA A 84 11.99 -10.97 5.12
N ILE A 85 12.67 -12.12 5.07
CA ILE A 85 12.75 -13.07 6.19
C ILE A 85 13.47 -12.43 7.38
N ALA A 86 14.57 -11.72 7.13
CA ALA A 86 15.31 -11.03 8.18
C ALA A 86 14.47 -9.93 8.85
N ARG A 87 13.75 -9.11 8.07
CA ARG A 87 12.86 -8.05 8.58
C ARG A 87 11.70 -8.60 9.39
N ARG A 88 11.05 -9.67 8.90
CA ARG A 88 9.90 -10.30 9.57
C ARG A 88 10.22 -10.77 11.00
N ARG A 89 11.48 -11.14 11.28
CA ARG A 89 11.92 -11.51 12.64
C ARG A 89 11.85 -10.34 13.63
N HIS A 90 11.96 -9.11 13.15
CA HIS A 90 12.03 -7.91 13.96
C HIS A 90 10.76 -7.05 13.89
N GLU A 91 9.83 -7.38 13.01
CA GLU A 91 8.59 -6.62 12.85
C GLU A 91 7.58 -7.00 13.94
N PRO A 92 6.99 -6.02 14.65
CA PRO A 92 5.88 -6.31 15.56
C PRO A 92 4.71 -6.88 14.75
N PRO A 93 3.88 -7.78 15.32
CA PRO A 93 2.74 -8.35 14.60
C PRO A 93 1.85 -7.22 14.05
N LEU A 94 1.50 -7.31 12.76
CA LEU A 94 0.68 -6.30 12.07
C LEU A 94 -0.51 -5.92 12.97
N SER A 95 -0.52 -4.70 13.47
CA SER A 95 -1.71 -4.18 14.15
C SER A 95 -2.82 -4.08 13.11
N LYS A 96 -4.07 -4.25 13.55
CA LYS A 96 -5.27 -4.19 12.71
C LYS A 96 -5.50 -2.81 12.04
N ASP A 97 -4.53 -1.89 12.20
CA ASP A 97 -4.49 -0.56 11.65
C ASP A 97 -3.97 -0.53 10.19
N PHE A 98 -3.83 -1.68 9.50
CA PHE A 98 -3.40 -1.74 8.10
C PHE A 98 -4.32 -0.95 7.14
N LEU A 99 -5.58 -0.69 7.52
CA LEU A 99 -6.49 0.19 6.77
C LEU A 99 -6.21 1.69 6.99
N LEU A 100 -5.61 2.03 8.13
CA LEU A 100 -5.14 3.38 8.48
C LEU A 100 -3.70 3.62 8.00
N ASP A 101 -2.95 2.53 7.81
CA ASP A 101 -1.58 2.54 7.34
C ASP A 101 -1.49 2.65 5.82
N LYS A 102 -2.02 3.75 5.27
CA LYS A 102 -1.62 4.22 3.94
C LYS A 102 -0.18 4.79 3.93
N SER A 103 0.67 4.41 4.89
CA SER A 103 2.09 4.76 4.87
C SER A 103 2.94 3.75 4.11
N HIS A 104 2.35 2.66 3.60
CA HIS A 104 3.00 1.79 2.63
C HIS A 104 3.29 2.56 1.34
N ASP A 105 4.50 3.08 1.27
CA ASP A 105 5.21 3.57 0.09
C ASP A 105 4.56 4.71 -0.71
N TYR A 106 4.39 5.86 -0.06
CA TYR A 106 4.98 7.08 -0.63
C TYR A 106 6.38 7.26 -0.04
N MET A 107 7.25 6.27 -0.26
CA MET A 107 8.69 6.52 -0.29
C MET A 107 8.93 7.37 -1.53
N ASP A 108 8.66 8.67 -1.40
CA ASP A 108 9.21 9.68 -2.29
C ASP A 108 10.72 9.45 -2.26
N GLY A 109 11.26 9.03 -3.41
CA GLY A 109 12.66 8.64 -3.62
C GLY A 109 13.62 9.82 -3.47
N THR A 110 13.59 10.48 -2.33
CA THR A 110 14.53 11.51 -1.95
C THR A 110 15.50 10.91 -0.95
N SER A 111 16.57 10.35 -1.48
CA SER A 111 17.86 10.12 -0.83
C SER A 111 18.46 11.46 -0.38
N GLY A 112 17.79 12.14 0.55
CA GLY A 112 18.17 13.44 1.09
C GLY A 112 18.09 13.38 2.61
N LYS A 113 19.25 13.55 3.26
CA LYS A 113 19.46 13.76 4.70
C LYS A 113 18.16 14.04 5.46
N SER A 114 17.71 13.11 6.32
CA SER A 114 16.45 13.23 7.06
C SER A 114 16.44 14.54 7.87
N LYS A 115 15.79 15.57 7.35
CA LYS A 115 15.51 16.78 8.12
C LYS A 115 14.49 16.37 9.18
N LYS A 116 14.72 16.81 10.43
CA LYS A 116 13.76 16.56 11.52
C LYS A 116 12.40 17.14 11.07
N PRO A 117 11.31 16.36 11.15
CA PRO A 117 10.00 16.82 10.72
C PRO A 117 9.60 18.05 11.53
N THR A 118 9.22 19.12 10.83
CA THR A 118 8.76 20.37 11.43
C THR A 118 7.27 20.25 11.80
N SER A 119 6.76 21.07 12.72
CA SER A 119 5.33 21.14 13.04
C SER A 119 4.43 21.33 11.80
N GLN A 120 4.95 22.04 10.79
CA GLN A 120 4.32 22.22 9.49
C GLN A 120 4.20 20.91 8.69
N ASP A 121 5.20 20.01 8.78
CA ASP A 121 5.16 18.70 8.13
C ASP A 121 4.11 17.80 8.77
N PHE A 122 3.98 17.85 10.09
CA PHE A 122 2.92 17.14 10.81
C PHE A 122 1.53 17.68 10.44
N PHE A 123 1.37 18.99 10.33
CA PHE A 123 0.12 19.59 9.90
C PHE A 123 -0.26 19.19 8.47
N LEU A 124 0.70 19.20 7.55
CA LEU A 124 0.48 18.79 6.17
C LEU A 124 0.09 17.30 6.07
N ARG A 125 0.78 16.43 6.81
CA ARG A 125 0.45 15.00 6.90
C ARG A 125 -0.95 14.77 7.50
N ALA A 126 -1.34 15.54 8.51
CA ALA A 126 -2.67 15.46 9.10
C ALA A 126 -3.77 15.82 8.10
N LEU A 127 -3.58 16.88 7.31
CA LEU A 127 -4.52 17.28 6.26
C LEU A 127 -4.65 16.22 5.17
N GLN A 128 -3.55 15.61 4.74
CA GLN A 128 -3.55 14.56 3.71
C GLN A 128 -4.25 13.27 4.13
N ARG A 129 -4.38 13.03 5.45
CA ARG A 129 -5.15 11.88 5.97
C ARG A 129 -6.65 12.04 5.80
N ILE A 130 -7.14 13.27 5.65
CA ILE A 130 -8.56 13.55 5.47
C ILE A 130 -8.97 13.17 4.03
N SER A 131 -10.04 12.38 3.92
CA SER A 131 -10.48 11.86 2.63
C SER A 131 -10.86 12.98 1.65
N GLY A 132 -10.22 12.98 0.48
CA GLY A 132 -10.45 13.96 -0.59
C GLY A 132 -9.51 15.17 -0.57
N VAL A 133 -8.66 15.31 0.45
CA VAL A 133 -7.62 16.34 0.51
C VAL A 133 -6.37 15.87 -0.22
N THR A 134 -6.08 16.49 -1.37
CA THR A 134 -4.87 16.17 -2.13
C THR A 134 -3.67 16.94 -1.60
N ALA A 135 -2.45 16.49 -1.90
CA ALA A 135 -1.22 17.20 -1.48
C ALA A 135 -1.17 18.68 -1.94
N PRO A 136 -1.59 19.04 -3.17
CA PRO A 136 -1.75 20.44 -3.57
C PRO A 136 -2.74 21.23 -2.71
N HIS A 137 -3.88 20.65 -2.34
CA HIS A 137 -4.87 21.31 -1.48
C HIS A 137 -4.36 21.50 -0.06
N ALA A 138 -3.72 20.47 0.52
CA ALA A 138 -3.10 20.57 1.85
C ALA A 138 -2.06 21.69 1.89
N ARG A 139 -1.21 21.82 0.86
CA ARG A 139 -0.25 22.93 0.74
C ARG A 139 -0.93 24.30 0.63
N GLY A 140 -2.06 24.38 -0.07
CA GLY A 140 -2.85 25.61 -0.16
C GLY A 140 -3.36 26.06 1.21
N ILE A 141 -3.86 25.12 2.02
CA ILE A 141 -4.31 25.38 3.40
C ILE A 141 -3.15 25.81 4.29
N VAL A 142 -2.01 25.12 4.22
CA VAL A 142 -0.81 25.44 5.02
C VAL A 142 -0.22 26.81 4.64
N ARG A 143 -0.40 27.26 3.40
CA ARG A 143 0.03 28.60 2.96
C ARG A 143 -0.79 29.71 3.61
N GLU A 144 -2.10 29.51 3.70
CA GLU A 144 -3.03 30.46 4.32
C GLU A 144 -2.92 30.42 5.84
N TYR A 145 -2.95 29.22 6.41
CA TYR A 145 -2.84 28.95 7.83
C TYR A 145 -1.52 28.24 8.11
N LYS A 146 -0.49 29.02 8.48
CA LYS A 146 0.89 28.54 8.65
C LYS A 146 1.07 27.40 9.66
N SER A 147 0.09 27.19 10.55
CA SER A 147 0.10 26.14 11.56
C SER A 147 -1.30 25.62 11.87
N MET A 148 -1.37 24.43 12.44
CA MET A 148 -2.61 23.84 12.94
C MET A 148 -3.35 24.77 13.92
N ALA A 149 -2.60 25.40 14.83
CA ALA A 149 -3.16 26.32 15.83
C ALA A 149 -3.79 27.56 15.19
N ALA A 150 -3.20 28.09 14.10
CA ALA A 150 -3.78 29.21 13.38
C ALA A 150 -5.12 28.86 12.72
N LEU A 151 -5.24 27.64 12.17
CA LEU A 151 -6.50 27.14 11.62
C LEU A 151 -7.57 26.96 12.71
N MET A 152 -7.22 26.32 13.84
CA MET A 152 -8.15 26.11 14.95
C MET A 152 -8.61 27.43 15.58
N SER A 153 -7.70 28.38 15.75
CA SER A 153 -8.03 29.72 16.27
C SER A 153 -9.01 30.47 15.35
N ALA A 154 -8.87 30.33 14.03
CA ALA A 154 -9.83 30.90 13.08
C ALA A 154 -11.22 30.25 13.19
N TYR A 155 -11.30 28.95 13.51
CA TYR A 155 -12.56 28.28 13.80
C TYR A 155 -13.16 28.62 15.16
N GLU A 156 -12.35 29.09 16.11
CA GLU A 156 -12.80 29.46 17.45
C GLU A 156 -13.45 30.85 17.51
N ASP A 157 -13.28 31.70 16.48
CA ASP A 157 -13.84 33.06 16.47
C ASP A 157 -15.37 33.05 16.66
N PRO A 158 -15.91 33.65 17.75
CA PRO A 158 -17.34 33.64 18.05
C PRO A 158 -18.16 34.53 17.11
N ARG A 159 -17.51 35.37 16.30
CA ARG A 159 -18.19 36.29 15.36
C ARG A 159 -18.63 35.62 14.07
N THR A 160 -18.05 34.47 13.75
CA THR A 160 -18.25 33.78 12.48
C THR A 160 -19.36 32.73 12.65
N SER A 161 -20.31 32.67 11.72
CA SER A 161 -21.36 31.66 11.75
C SER A 161 -20.79 30.26 11.49
N ILE A 162 -21.49 29.21 11.93
CA ILE A 162 -21.05 27.82 11.71
C ILE A 162 -20.97 27.53 10.20
N ALA A 163 -21.92 28.02 9.41
CA ALA A 163 -21.94 27.84 7.96
C ALA A 163 -20.74 28.53 7.28
N ASP A 164 -20.30 29.68 7.80
CA ASP A 164 -19.11 30.38 7.30
C ASP A 164 -17.82 29.66 7.70
N LYS A 165 -17.77 29.07 8.90
CA LYS A 165 -16.66 28.23 9.37
C LYS A 165 -16.51 26.97 8.53
N GLU A 166 -17.61 26.28 8.23
CA GLU A 166 -17.62 25.10 7.35
C GLU A 166 -17.13 25.43 5.94
N ASN A 167 -17.36 26.67 5.47
CA ASN A 167 -17.02 27.13 4.13
C ASN A 167 -15.72 27.96 4.05
N MET A 168 -14.99 28.10 5.15
CA MET A 168 -13.80 28.96 5.22
C MET A 168 -12.68 28.54 4.25
N LEU A 169 -12.58 27.25 3.94
CA LEU A 169 -11.53 26.70 3.08
C LEU A 169 -12.01 26.46 1.64
N LYS A 170 -13.27 26.77 1.28
CA LYS A 170 -13.86 26.39 -0.01
C LYS A 170 -13.12 26.99 -1.21
N ASP A 171 -12.61 28.22 -1.08
CA ASP A 171 -11.97 28.98 -2.14
C ASP A 171 -10.46 28.73 -2.26
N ILE A 172 -9.89 27.88 -1.40
CA ILE A 172 -8.48 27.54 -1.47
C ILE A 172 -8.19 26.78 -2.76
N VAL A 173 -7.24 27.31 -3.53
CA VAL A 173 -6.80 26.71 -4.79
C VAL A 173 -5.64 25.76 -4.52
N GLY A 174 -5.86 24.46 -4.72
CA GLY A 174 -4.84 23.43 -4.66
C GLY A 174 -4.66 22.76 -6.02
N GLY A 175 -3.75 23.29 -6.83
CA GLY A 175 -3.56 22.82 -8.21
C GLY A 175 -4.60 23.40 -9.16
N LYS A 176 -5.25 22.57 -9.97
CA LYS A 176 -6.18 23.01 -11.04
C LYS A 176 -7.59 23.35 -10.54
N ASN A 177 -8.01 22.84 -9.38
CA ASN A 177 -9.38 22.96 -8.88
C ASN A 177 -9.40 23.60 -7.48
N ARG A 178 -10.46 24.37 -7.18
CA ARG A 178 -10.77 24.84 -5.83
C ARG A 178 -11.08 23.67 -4.90
N PHE A 179 -10.92 23.88 -3.60
CA PHE A 179 -11.14 22.86 -2.58
C PHE A 179 -12.61 22.44 -2.50
N GLY A 180 -13.53 23.40 -2.60
CA GLY A 180 -14.97 23.18 -2.58
C GLY A 180 -15.55 22.99 -1.18
N GLU A 181 -16.87 23.16 -1.07
CA GLU A 181 -17.62 23.20 0.19
C GLU A 181 -17.58 21.86 0.94
N VAL A 182 -17.77 20.75 0.22
CA VAL A 182 -17.78 19.40 0.82
C VAL A 182 -16.45 19.06 1.50
N LYS A 183 -15.33 19.45 0.90
CA LYS A 183 -14.00 19.18 1.48
C LYS A 183 -13.70 20.14 2.62
N SER A 184 -14.11 21.40 2.49
CA SER A 184 -14.00 22.40 3.55
C SER A 184 -14.74 21.96 4.82
N LYS A 185 -15.99 21.48 4.68
CA LYS A 185 -16.79 20.95 5.78
C LYS A 185 -16.09 19.77 6.49
N ARG A 186 -15.53 18.81 5.74
CA ARG A 186 -14.81 17.67 6.33
C ARG A 186 -13.58 18.10 7.14
N VAL A 187 -12.85 19.11 6.67
CA VAL A 187 -11.70 19.64 7.42
C VAL A 187 -12.16 20.36 8.68
N TYR A 188 -13.28 21.09 8.62
CA TYR A 188 -13.90 21.70 9.79
C TYR A 188 -14.35 20.64 10.80
N ASP A 189 -15.05 19.58 10.38
CA ASP A 189 -15.50 18.50 11.27
C ASP A 189 -14.32 17.82 12.01
N PHE A 190 -13.16 17.72 11.34
CA PHE A 190 -11.96 17.13 11.91
C PHE A 190 -11.20 18.06 12.87
N PHE A 191 -11.25 19.38 12.64
CA PHE A 191 -10.49 20.39 13.41
C PHE A 191 -11.34 21.32 14.27
N LYS A 192 -12.66 21.09 14.36
CA LYS A 192 -13.54 21.89 15.22
C LYS A 192 -13.04 21.83 16.67
N PRO A 193 -12.99 22.97 17.38
CA PRO A 193 -12.75 22.98 18.82
C PRO A 193 -13.76 22.06 19.50
N ARG A 194 -13.30 21.20 20.41
CA ARG A 194 -14.20 20.30 21.15
C ARG A 194 -15.12 21.15 22.04
N HIS A 195 -16.42 20.90 21.98
CA HIS A 195 -17.35 21.48 22.94
C HIS A 195 -17.07 20.85 24.32
N PRO A 196 -17.21 21.58 25.44
CA PRO A 196 -17.07 21.00 26.79
C PRO A 196 -18.01 19.80 27.04
N ASP A 197 -19.13 19.72 26.30
CA ASP A 197 -20.12 18.64 26.41
C ASP A 197 -20.07 17.59 25.27
N ASP A 198 -18.99 17.52 24.49
CA ASP A 198 -18.86 16.49 23.45
C ASP A 198 -18.40 15.16 24.08
N PRO A 199 -19.23 14.10 24.15
CA PRO A 199 -18.83 12.79 24.62
C PRO A 199 -17.97 12.18 23.53
N GLY A 200 -16.68 12.51 23.53
CA GLY A 200 -15.78 12.13 22.45
C GLY A 200 -15.83 10.63 22.13
N ASP A 201 -15.49 10.28 20.89
CA ASP A 201 -15.18 8.88 20.56
C ASP A 201 -14.10 8.40 21.54
N GLU A 202 -14.39 7.31 22.26
CA GLU A 202 -13.44 6.67 23.14
C GLU A 202 -12.14 6.43 22.36
N ILE A 203 -11.13 7.24 22.64
CA ILE A 203 -9.77 6.84 22.33
C ILE A 203 -9.54 5.65 23.24
N ILE A 204 -9.68 4.45 22.70
CA ILE A 204 -9.34 3.19 23.37
C ILE A 204 -7.84 3.23 23.65
N SER A 205 -7.47 3.94 24.72
CA SER A 205 -6.17 3.85 25.34
C SER A 205 -6.07 2.41 25.81
N ARG A 206 -5.07 1.69 25.29
CA ARG A 206 -4.78 0.25 25.50
C ARG A 206 -4.78 -0.23 26.96
N GLU A 207 -4.89 0.66 27.93
CA GLU A 207 -4.84 0.38 29.36
C GLU A 207 -6.09 -0.36 29.88
N HIS A 208 -7.24 -0.26 29.21
CA HIS A 208 -8.48 -0.95 29.62
C HIS A 208 -8.72 -2.31 28.96
N ALA A 209 -7.80 -2.81 28.11
CA ALA A 209 -7.93 -4.12 27.47
C ALA A 209 -7.28 -5.27 28.29
N ARG A 210 -6.93 -5.03 29.56
CA ARG A 210 -6.45 -6.04 30.50
C ARG A 210 -7.23 -5.96 31.81
N ALA A 211 -8.42 -6.51 31.81
CA ALA A 211 -9.11 -7.03 32.97
C ALA A 211 -9.85 -8.30 32.55
#